data_AF-A0A2E4CC75-F1
#
_entry.id   AF-A0A2E4CC75-F1
#
_cell.length_a   1.000
_cell.length_b   1.000
_cell.length_c   1.000
_cell.angle_alpha   90.00
_cell.angle_beta   90.00
_cell.angle_gamma   90.00
#
_symmetry.space_group_name_H-M   'P 1'
#
loop_
_entity.id
_entity.type
_entity.pdbx_description
1 polymer ?
#
loop_
_entity_poly.entity_id
_entity_poly.type
_entity_poly.pdbx_seq_one_letter_code
_entity_poly.pdbx_strand_id
1 'polypeptide(L)' 'MIRSAFLLIPILGCTIMPSFGQAPRESRSRGGGSQIPQPGTTLPTVKAVDEQGRDFSTASLRGNYTVLVFGCLT' A
#
# COMPACT_ATOMS: atom_id res chain seq x y z
N MET A 1 -14.86 45.02 -47.13
CA MET A 1 -14.72 45.75 -45.84
C MET A 1 -14.76 44.73 -44.72
N ILE A 2 -13.78 44.81 -43.80
CA ILE A 2 -13.70 44.13 -42.49
C ILE A 2 -13.89 42.60 -42.53
N ARG A 3 -12.84 41.81 -42.83
CA ARG A 3 -11.64 41.48 -42.02
C ARG A 3 -11.97 40.98 -40.60
N SER A 4 -11.93 39.65 -40.49
CA SER A 4 -11.38 38.93 -39.33
C SER A 4 -11.98 39.23 -37.96
N ALA A 5 -13.30 39.17 -37.84
CA ALA A 5 -13.98 38.95 -36.55
C ALA A 5 -13.93 37.46 -36.13
N PHE A 6 -12.76 36.82 -36.24
CA PHE A 6 -12.60 35.37 -36.09
C PHE A 6 -11.42 34.97 -35.19
N LEU A 7 -11.04 35.82 -34.24
CA LEU A 7 -9.87 35.58 -33.38
C LEU A 7 -10.12 35.89 -31.90
N LEU A 8 -11.32 35.64 -31.38
CA LEU A 8 -11.56 35.69 -29.92
C LEU A 8 -12.54 34.60 -29.44
N ILE A 9 -12.52 33.41 -30.04
CA ILE A 9 -13.46 32.33 -29.67
C ILE A 9 -12.82 31.01 -29.15
N PRO A 10 -11.52 30.67 -29.34
CA PRO A 10 -11.02 29.42 -28.77
C PRO A 10 -10.10 29.63 -27.55
N ILE A 11 -10.50 30.44 -26.58
CA ILE A 11 -9.90 30.38 -25.23
C ILE A 11 -10.95 30.01 -24.16
N LEU A 12 -12.19 29.76 -24.59
CA LEU A 12 -13.25 29.14 -23.77
C LEU A 12 -13.17 27.60 -23.81
N GLY A 13 -12.00 27.04 -24.11
CA GLY A 13 -11.75 25.59 -24.17
C GLY A 13 -10.91 25.06 -23.02
N CYS A 14 -10.55 25.88 -22.03
CA CYS A 14 -9.71 25.47 -20.89
C CYS A 14 -10.48 24.93 -19.69
N THR A 15 -11.80 24.67 -19.79
CA THR A 15 -12.61 24.20 -18.65
C THR A 15 -12.83 22.69 -18.60
N ILE A 16 -12.16 21.91 -19.45
CA ILE A 16 -12.21 20.44 -19.35
C ILE A 16 -10.91 19.94 -18.71
N MET A 17 -10.74 20.22 -17.41
CA MET A 17 -9.86 19.37 -16.61
C MET A 17 -10.43 17.95 -16.65
N PRO A 18 -9.65 16.92 -16.99
CA PRO A 18 -10.01 15.58 -16.58
C PRO A 18 -9.86 15.60 -15.06
N SER A 19 -10.99 15.72 -14.35
CA SER A 19 -11.06 15.25 -12.98
C SER A 19 -10.76 13.76 -13.07
N PHE A 20 -9.47 13.40 -12.98
CA PHE A 20 -9.05 12.06 -12.61
C PHE A 20 -9.87 11.75 -11.37
N GLY A 21 -10.84 10.87 -11.53
CA GLY A 21 -11.67 10.40 -10.44
C GLY A 21 -10.71 9.99 -9.34
N GLN A 22 -10.67 10.77 -8.26
CA GLN A 22 -10.22 10.27 -7.00
C GLN A 22 -11.27 9.22 -6.63
N ALA A 23 -11.09 8.01 -7.17
CA ALA A 23 -11.51 6.82 -6.46
C ALA A 23 -11.07 7.06 -5.02
N PRO A 24 -11.96 6.93 -4.03
CA PRO A 24 -11.52 6.96 -2.65
C PRO A 24 -10.31 6.05 -2.63
N ARG A 25 -9.14 6.61 -2.29
CA ARG A 25 -8.15 5.79 -1.62
C ARG A 25 -8.97 5.32 -0.44
N GLU A 26 -9.54 4.12 -0.58
CA GLU A 26 -9.64 3.21 0.52
C GLU A 26 -8.24 3.28 1.10
N SER A 27 -8.08 4.15 2.10
CA SER A 27 -7.30 3.90 3.27
C SER A 27 -7.82 2.56 3.76
N ARG A 28 -7.44 1.50 3.02
CA ARG A 28 -7.47 0.13 3.45
C ARG A 28 -6.54 0.22 4.62
N SER A 29 -7.14 0.39 5.79
CA SER A 29 -6.50 0.43 7.08
C SER A 29 -5.47 -0.69 7.04
N ARG A 30 -4.22 -0.33 6.71
CA ARG A 30 -3.09 -1.23 6.87
C ARG A 30 -3.16 -1.53 8.35
N GLY A 31 -3.51 -2.79 8.63
CA GLY A 31 -3.84 -3.27 9.96
C GLY A 31 -2.94 -2.64 11.01
N GLY A 32 -3.58 -2.18 12.07
CA GLY A 32 -3.05 -1.27 13.07
C GLY A 32 -1.64 -1.60 13.56
N GLY A 33 -0.98 -0.55 14.05
CA GLY A 33 0.36 -0.59 14.62
C GLY A 33 0.63 -1.87 15.39
N SER A 34 1.34 -2.80 14.75
CA SER A 34 1.76 -4.03 15.38
C SER A 34 2.92 -3.67 16.29
N GLN A 35 2.68 -3.65 17.59
CA GLN A 35 3.74 -3.54 18.58
C GLN A 35 4.79 -4.62 18.28
N ILE A 36 6.00 -4.19 17.93
CA ILE A 36 7.17 -5.06 17.93
C ILE A 36 7.22 -5.73 19.30
N PRO A 37 7.32 -7.07 19.38
CA PRO A 37 7.41 -7.77 20.66
C PRO A 37 8.56 -7.20 21.49
N GLN A 38 8.29 -6.90 22.76
CA GLN A 38 9.33 -6.37 23.64
C GLN A 38 10.22 -7.51 24.16
N PRO A 39 11.50 -7.26 24.46
CA PRO A 39 12.35 -8.25 25.11
C PRO A 39 11.72 -8.81 26.39
N GLY A 40 11.85 -10.11 26.60
CA GLY A 40 11.24 -10.82 27.74
C GLY A 40 9.75 -11.17 27.55
N THR A 41 9.11 -10.71 26.47
CA THR A 41 7.76 -11.16 26.13
C THR A 41 7.78 -12.43 25.28
N THR A 42 6.71 -13.21 25.35
CA THR A 42 6.53 -14.36 24.47
C THR A 42 6.34 -13.89 23.04
N LEU A 43 7.15 -14.43 22.12
CA LEU A 43 6.98 -14.19 20.69
C LEU A 43 5.57 -14.63 20.26
N PRO A 44 4.77 -13.74 19.61
CA PRO A 44 3.46 -14.11 19.11
C PRO A 44 3.58 -15.17 18.02
N THR A 45 2.58 -16.05 17.96
CA THR A 45 2.48 -17.02 16.85
C THR A 45 2.12 -16.27 15.57
N VAL A 46 2.99 -16.32 14.58
CA VAL A 46 2.79 -15.76 13.25
C VAL A 46 2.61 -16.92 12.28
N LYS A 47 1.59 -16.81 11.42
CA LYS A 47 1.37 -17.74 10.30
C LYS A 47 1.81 -17.06 9.01
N ALA A 48 2.56 -17.77 8.20
CA ALA A 48 3.05 -17.33 6.90
C ALA A 48 3.00 -18.51 5.92
N VAL A 49 3.39 -18.25 4.68
CA VAL A 49 3.61 -19.27 3.65
C VAL A 49 5.08 -19.24 3.24
N ASP A 50 5.66 -20.41 3.04
CA ASP A 50 7.03 -20.54 2.54
C ASP A 50 7.09 -20.37 1.01
N GLU A 51 8.29 -20.46 0.45
CA GLU A 51 8.52 -20.28 -0.98
C GLU A 51 7.94 -21.40 -1.85
N GLN A 52 7.57 -22.55 -1.27
CA GLN A 52 6.85 -23.62 -1.95
C GLN A 52 5.33 -23.53 -1.77
N GLY A 53 4.84 -22.49 -1.08
CA GLY A 53 3.42 -22.28 -0.79
C GLY A 53 2.89 -23.17 0.33
N ARG A 54 3.76 -23.74 1.18
CA ARG A 54 3.35 -24.51 2.34
C ARG A 54 3.14 -23.59 3.54
N ASP A 55 2.22 -23.98 4.41
CA ASP A 55 1.96 -23.26 5.66
C ASP A 55 3.18 -23.31 6.58
N PHE A 56 3.59 -22.14 7.05
CA PHE A 56 4.62 -21.97 8.07
C PHE A 56 4.04 -21.28 9.31
N SER A 57 4.40 -21.76 10.49
CA SER A 57 3.97 -21.17 11.77
C SER A 57 5.16 -21.02 12.69
N THR A 58 5.37 -19.84 13.27
CA THR A 58 6.46 -19.63 14.23
C THR A 58 6.31 -20.46 15.50
N ALA A 59 5.14 -21.08 15.75
CA ALA A 59 4.98 -22.03 16.83
C ALA A 59 5.90 -23.26 16.71
N SER A 60 6.30 -23.65 15.49
CA SER A 60 7.25 -24.76 15.27
C SER A 60 8.68 -24.42 15.70
N LEU A 61 8.99 -23.13 15.90
CA LEU A 61 10.31 -22.65 16.31
C LEU A 61 10.51 -22.67 17.84
N ARG A 62 9.47 -23.01 18.61
CA ARG A 62 9.54 -23.03 20.08
C ARG A 62 10.57 -24.05 20.57
N GLY A 63 11.31 -23.68 21.60
CA GLY A 63 12.40 -24.50 22.15
C GLY A 63 13.75 -24.28 21.47
N ASN A 64 13.78 -23.56 20.33
CA ASN A 64 15.02 -23.19 19.63
C ASN A 64 15.29 -21.69 19.73
N TYR A 65 16.57 -21.33 19.86
CA TYR A 65 16.99 -19.96 19.65
C TYR A 65 16.83 -19.61 18.17
N THR A 66 15.97 -18.64 17.87
CA THR A 66 15.61 -18.30 16.49
C THR A 66 15.73 -16.80 16.26
N VAL A 67 16.30 -16.42 15.10
CA VAL A 67 16.35 -15.03 14.62
C VAL A 67 15.30 -14.84 13.54
N LEU A 68 14.44 -13.84 13.68
CA LEU A 68 13.43 -13.49 12.69
C LEU A 68 13.79 -12.15 12.02
N VAL A 69 13.85 -12.15 10.70
CA VAL A 69 14.15 -10.96 9.89
C VAL A 69 12.94 -10.68 9.00
N PHE A 70 12.40 -9.47 9.09
CA PHE A 70 11.30 -9.02 8.24
C PHE A 70 11.84 -8.07 7.18
N GLY A 71 11.57 -8.37 5.92
CA GLY A 71 11.90 -7.53 4.77
C GLY A 71 10.69 -7.36 3.86
N CYS A 72 10.70 -6.32 3.05
CA CYS A 72 9.77 -6.19 1.93
C CYS A 72 10.46 -6.60 0.64
N LEU A 73 9.74 -7.31 -0.23
CA LEU A 73 10.14 -7.50 -1.61
C LEU A 73 9.79 -6.22 -2.37
N THR A 74 10.75 -5.67 -3.10
CA THR A 74 10.59 -4.50 -3.99
C THR A 74 9.95 -4.91 -5.30
#